data_AF-A0A7V4DFW7-F1
#
_entry.id   AF-A0A7V4DFW7-F1
#
_cell.length_a   1.000
_cell.length_b   1.000
_cell.length_c   1.000
_cell.angle_alpha   90.00
_cell.angle_beta   90.00
_cell.angle_gamma   90.00
#
_symmetry.space_group_name_H-M   'P 1'
#
loop_
_entity.id
_entity.type
_entity.pdbx_description
1 polymer ?
#
loop_
_entity_poly.entity_id
_entity_poly.type
_entity_poly.pdbx_seq_one_letter_code
_entity_poly.pdbx_strand_id
1 'polypeptide(L)' 'MAFLLFLFHFFVDWASSFPAPLGPYFVEHYHLSTKTVSAAITALGFLGSLTQPLFALWAGRMSNHL' A
#
# COMPACT_ATOMS: atom_id res chain seq x y z
N MET A 1 -11.74 9.33 16.16
CA MET A 1 -11.83 8.98 14.72
C MET A 1 -10.58 9.35 13.94
N ALA A 2 -10.16 10.62 13.95
CA ALA A 2 -9.02 11.11 13.15
C ALA A 2 -7.69 10.35 13.40
N PHE A 3 -7.38 10.02 14.66
CA PHE A 3 -6.17 9.25 14.99
C PHE A 3 -6.16 7.83 14.40
N LEU A 4 -7.31 7.16 14.35
CA LEU A 4 -7.43 5.82 13.76
C LEU A 4 -7.29 5.89 12.23
N LEU A 5 -7.86 6.91 11.59
CA LEU A 5 -7.70 7.16 10.16
C LEU A 5 -6.24 7.47 9.81
N PHE A 6 -5.57 8.28 10.65
CA PHE A 6 -4.13 8.55 10.52
C PHE A 6 -3.31 7.27 10.59
N LEU A 7 -3.52 6.44 11.62
CA LEU A 7 -2.80 5.17 11.75
C LEU A 7 -3.04 4.26 10.55
N PHE A 8 -4.29 4.16 10.09
CA PHE A 8 -4.64 3.36 8.92
C PHE A 8 -3.90 3.84 7.67
N HIS A 9 -3.92 5.14 7.37
CA HIS A 9 -3.16 5.68 6.23
C HIS A 9 -1.66 5.48 6.37
N PHE A 10 -1.10 5.73 7.55
CA PHE A 10 0.31 5.50 7.81
C PHE A 10 0.71 4.05 7.49
N PHE A 11 -0.05 3.05 7.96
CA PHE A 11 0.26 1.65 7.70
C PHE A 11 0.12 1.27 6.22
N VAL A 12 -0.89 1.78 5.53
CA VAL A 12 -1.10 1.49 4.10
C VAL A 12 -0.01 2.13 3.25
N ASP A 13 0.36 3.38 3.52
CA ASP A 13 1.42 4.08 2.81
C ASP A 13 2.79 3.44 3.08
N TRP A 14 3.03 3.05 4.33
CA TRP A 14 4.21 2.28 4.71
C TRP A 14 4.26 0.94 3.96
N ALA A 15 3.20 0.13 4.01
CA ALA A 15 3.17 -1.20 3.39
C ALA A 15 3.29 -1.16 1.85
N SER A 16 2.78 -0.11 1.21
CA SER A 16 2.86 0.06 -0.24
C SER A 16 4.22 0.62 -0.70
N SER A 17 4.87 1.45 0.11
CA SER A 17 6.14 2.11 -0.26
C SER A 17 7.38 1.35 0.21
N PHE A 18 7.27 0.59 1.31
CA PHE A 18 8.38 -0.14 1.94
C PHE A 18 8.98 -1.29 1.09
N PRO A 19 8.22 -1.99 0.23
CA PRO A 19 8.79 -3.03 -0.63
C PRO A 19 9.81 -2.52 -1.65
N ALA A 20 9.70 -1.26 -2.09
CA ALA A 20 10.58 -0.67 -3.10
C ALA A 20 12.06 -0.61 -2.67
N PRO A 21 12.42 -0.04 -1.50
CA PRO A 21 13.80 -0.03 -1.04
C PRO A 21 14.35 -1.42 -0.67
N LEU A 22 13.48 -2.39 -0.38
CA LEU A 22 13.88 -3.80 -0.16
C LEU A 22 14.13 -4.58 -1.45
N GLY A 23 13.85 -3.98 -2.61
CA GLY A 23 14.03 -4.60 -3.92
C GLY A 23 15.41 -5.27 -4.11
N PRO A 24 16.54 -4.57 -3.84
CA PRO A 24 17.88 -5.17 -3.94
C PRO A 24 18.08 -6.38 -3.04
N TYR A 25 17.58 -6.34 -1.80
CA TYR A 25 17.64 -7.47 -0.87
C TYR A 25 16.90 -8.68 -1.43
N PHE A 26 15.73 -8.48 -2.04
CA PHE A 26 14.97 -9.59 -2.63
C PHE A 26 15.69 -10.22 -3.83
N VAL A 27 16.37 -9.40 -4.63
CA VAL A 27 17.17 -9.88 -5.77
C VAL A 27 18.38 -10.68 -5.27
N GLU A 28 19.10 -10.16 -4.28
CA GLU A 28 20.34 -10.77 -3.78
C GLU A 28 20.09 -12.04 -2.96
N HIS A 29 19.15 -11.99 -2.00
CA HIS A 29 18.93 -13.06 -1.05
C HIS A 29 18.07 -14.21 -1.59
N TYR A 30 17.08 -13.90 -2.43
CA TYR A 30 16.17 -14.90 -3.00
C TYR A 30 16.47 -15.23 -4.47
N HIS A 31 17.54 -14.65 -5.04
CA HIS A 31 17.93 -14.83 -6.44
C HIS A 31 16.79 -14.52 -7.43
N LEU A 32 15.88 -13.61 -7.06
CA LEU A 32 14.77 -13.20 -7.91
C LEU A 32 15.27 -12.27 -9.01
N SER A 33 14.66 -12.35 -10.20
CA SER A 33 14.96 -11.37 -11.24
C SER A 33 14.46 -9.97 -10.83
N THR A 34 15.20 -8.94 -11.21
CA THR A 34 14.80 -7.53 -11.01
C THR A 34 13.42 -7.24 -11.62
N LYS A 35 13.08 -7.88 -12.75
CA LYS A 35 11.77 -7.77 -13.39
C LYS A 35 10.65 -8.36 -12.53
N THR A 36 10.89 -9.50 -11.88
CA THR A 36 9.91 -10.14 -11.00
C THR A 36 9.64 -9.27 -9.78
N VAL A 37 10.69 -8.74 -9.16
CA VAL A 37 10.59 -7.87 -7.97
C VAL A 37 9.87 -6.56 -8.31
N SER A 38 10.23 -5.91 -9.43
CA SER A 38 9.56 -4.67 -9.85
C SER A 38 8.10 -4.89 -10.23
N ALA A 39 7.75 -6.04 -10.84
CA ALA A 39 6.38 -6.40 -11.13
C ALA A 39 5.56 -6.61 -9.84
N ALA A 40 6.13 -7.28 -8.83
CA ALA A 40 5.47 -7.48 -7.54
C ALA A 40 5.22 -6.15 -6.81
N ILE A 41 6.22 -5.26 -6.75
CA ILE A 41 6.08 -3.92 -6.16
C ILE A 41 5.00 -3.12 -6.89
N THR A 42 5.03 -3.12 -8.22
CA THR A 42 4.02 -2.44 -9.05
C THR A 42 2.62 -3.00 -8.81
N ALA A 43 2.49 -4.33 -8.71
CA ALA A 43 1.21 -4.98 -8.44
C ALA A 43 0.66 -4.58 -7.06
N LEU A 44 1.50 -4.50 -6.03
CA LEU A 44 1.08 -4.01 -4.70
C LEU A 44 0.57 -2.57 -4.75
N GLY A 45 1.27 -1.68 -5.45
CA GLY A 45 0.83 -0.29 -5.64
C GLY A 45 -0.49 -0.19 -6.41
N PHE A 46 -0.65 -0.99 -7.47
CA PHE A 46 -1.89 -1.05 -8.25
C PHE A 46 -3.06 -1.60 -7.43
N LEU A 47 -2.89 -2.71 -6.71
CA LEU A 47 -3.93 -3.25 -5.85
C LEU A 47 -4.30 -2.26 -4.74
N GLY A 48 -3.31 -1.56 -4.17
CA GLY A 48 -3.54 -0.48 -3.22
C GLY A 48 -4.42 0.64 -3.80
N SER A 49 -4.14 1.10 -5.02
CA SER A 49 -4.92 2.18 -5.64
C SER A 49 -6.38 1.78 -5.91
N LEU A 50 -6.66 0.51 -6.22
CA LEU A 50 -8.04 0.01 -6.38
C LEU A 50 -8.86 0.11 -5.09
N THR A 51 -8.22 0.09 -3.92
CA THR A 51 -8.92 0.20 -2.63
C THR A 51 -9.24 1.65 -2.24
N GLN A 52 -8.57 2.64 -2.85
CA GLN A 52 -8.74 4.06 -2.50
C GLN A 52 -10.17 4.60 -2.75
N PRO A 53 -10.83 4.31 -3.90
CA PRO A 53 -12.22 4.75 -4.11
C PRO A 53 -13.21 4.12 -3.11
N LEU A 54 -13.01 2.85 -2.76
CA LEU A 54 -13.85 2.16 -1.77
C LEU A 54 -13.68 2.77 -0.38
N PHE A 55 -12.44 3.10 -0.01
CA PHE A 55 -12.16 3.79 1.23
C PHE A 55 -12.80 5.19 1.27
N ALA A 56 -12.71 5.95 0.17
CA ALA A 56 -13.33 7.29 0.09
C ALA A 56 -14.85 7.23 0.29
N LEU A 57 -15.54 6.25 -0.32
CA LEU A 57 -16.98 6.04 -0.14
C LEU A 57 -17.34 5.67 1.30
N TRP A 58 -16.56 4.78 1.93
CA TRP A 58 -16.75 4.37 3.32
C TRP A 58 -16.51 5.53 4.30
N ALA A 59 -15.40 6.26 4.13
CA ALA A 59 -15.05 7.41 4.96
C ALA A 59 -16.08 8.54 4.82
N GLY A 60 -16.57 8.81 3.61
CA GLY A 60 -17.63 9.79 3.36
C GLY A 60 -18.93 9.44 4.07
N ARG A 61 -19.32 8.16 4.09
CA ARG A 61 -20.50 7.70 4.86
C ARG A 61 -20.31 7.89 6.37
N MET A 62 -19.16 7.52 6.91
CA MET A 62 -18.90 7.70 8.35
C MET A 62 -18.86 9.16 8.78
N SER A 63 -18.41 10.06 7.90
CA SER A 63 -18.41 11.50 8.17
C SER A 63 -19.81 12.11 8.24
N ASN A 64 -20.80 11.54 7.54
CA ASN A 64 -22.18 12.06 7.51
C ASN A 64 -23.03 11.60 8.71
N HIS A 65 -22.51 10.71 9.55
CA HIS A 65 -23.18 10.18 10.74
C HIS A 65 -22.59 10.73 12.06
N LEU A 66 -21.74 11.76 11.96
CA LEU A 66 -21.23 12.57 13.07
C LEU A 66 -21.73 14.01 12.94
#